data_AF-A0AAN8K6Q9-F1
#
_entry.id   AF-A0AAN8K6Q9-F1
#
_cell.length_a   1.000
_cell.length_b   1.000
_cell.length_c   1.000
_cell.angle_alpha   90.00
_cell.angle_beta   90.00
_cell.angle_gamma   90.00
#
_symmetry.space_group_name_H-M   'P 1'
#
loop_
_entity.id
_entity.type
_entity.pdbx_description
1 polymer ?
#
loop_
_entity_poly.entity_id
_entity_poly.type
_entity_poly.pdbx_seq_one_letter_code
_entity_poly.pdbx_strand_id
1 'polypeptide(L)'
;MVEACRKVDLNDLMKLGVCSIDNESWMMGYYKSAALRPLACRSFAALRPKWCVLAGASDTHSVCVCKYHQNPKLMVEACLKVDLNDLMKLGVCSIDNESCMMGYYKKCSGRNGIVMYLNQCEELSEIEDNGYKQWISTDRTKLMSITEPKEDFIDNLATQIVKLTRHSYVAKSQSYYMKKIKNYYETG
;
A
#
# COMPACT_ATOMS: atom_id res chain seq x y z
N MET A 1 -34.56 -25.19 -18.47
CA MET A 1 -33.78 -24.11 -19.14
C MET A 1 -33.45 -23.09 -18.05
N VAL A 2 -32.43 -23.26 -17.20
CA VAL A 2 -30.96 -23.25 -17.43
C VAL A 2 -30.49 -21.95 -18.10
N GLU A 3 -29.61 -21.24 -17.38
CA GLU A 3 -28.71 -20.11 -17.73
C GLU A 3 -29.34 -18.72 -17.95
N ALA A 4 -28.82 -17.61 -17.41
CA ALA A 4 -27.46 -17.34 -16.94
C ALA A 4 -27.45 -16.43 -15.69
N CYS A 5 -27.18 -17.02 -14.52
CA CYS A 5 -26.49 -16.31 -13.46
C CYS A 5 -25.07 -16.07 -13.98
N ARG A 6 -24.76 -14.85 -14.45
CA ARG A 6 -23.37 -14.47 -14.73
C ARG A 6 -22.61 -14.61 -13.41
N LYS A 7 -21.83 -15.69 -13.30
CA LYS A 7 -20.88 -15.92 -12.23
C LYS A 7 -20.02 -14.67 -12.15
N VAL A 8 -20.23 -13.85 -11.12
CA VAL A 8 -19.23 -12.86 -10.73
C VAL A 8 -18.05 -13.70 -10.27
N ASP A 9 -16.98 -13.69 -11.07
CA ASP A 9 -15.74 -14.38 -10.72
C ASP A 9 -15.25 -13.79 -9.39
N LEU A 10 -14.88 -14.63 -8.44
CA LEU A 10 -14.22 -14.21 -7.20
C LEU A 10 -12.95 -13.39 -7.49
N ASN A 11 -12.35 -13.56 -8.67
CA ASN A 11 -11.27 -12.71 -9.16
C ASN A 11 -11.70 -11.26 -9.48
N ASP A 12 -12.96 -11.01 -9.84
CA ASP A 12 -13.47 -9.65 -10.07
C ASP A 12 -13.76 -8.92 -8.75
N LEU A 13 -14.08 -9.65 -7.67
CA LEU A 13 -14.21 -9.08 -6.33
C LEU A 13 -12.83 -8.82 -5.69
N MET A 14 -11.80 -9.60 -6.02
CA MET A 14 -10.43 -9.30 -5.57
C MET A 14 -9.83 -8.04 -6.21
N LYS A 15 -10.37 -7.56 -7.34
CA LYS A 15 -10.04 -6.24 -7.91
C LYS A 15 -10.63 -5.07 -7.09
N LEU A 16 -11.58 -5.33 -6.19
CA LEU A 16 -12.16 -4.33 -5.27
C LEU A 16 -11.31 -4.13 -4.01
N GLY A 17 -10.19 -4.84 -3.88
CA GLY A 17 -9.13 -4.51 -2.95
C GLY A 17 -8.42 -3.23 -3.40
N VAL A 18 -8.92 -2.09 -2.95
CA VAL A 18 -8.36 -0.76 -3.22
C VAL A 18 -6.96 -0.66 -2.60
N CYS A 19 -5.96 -1.16 -3.32
CA CYS A 19 -4.57 -0.72 -3.27
C CYS A 19 -3.78 -1.33 -4.43
N SER A 20 -4.24 -1.11 -5.65
CA SER A 20 -3.48 -1.35 -6.88
C SER A 20 -3.63 -0.09 -7.73
N ILE A 21 -2.66 0.83 -7.61
CA ILE A 21 -2.54 1.98 -8.52
C ILE A 21 -1.35 1.67 -9.42
N ASP A 22 -1.60 0.77 -10.36
CA ASP A 22 -0.70 0.49 -11.47
C ASP A 22 -1.51 0.68 -12.77
N ASN A 23 -2.23 1.82 -12.92
CA ASN A 23 -2.69 2.40 -14.20
C ASN A 23 -3.56 3.64 -13.96
N GLU A 24 -2.99 4.83 -14.17
CA GLU A 24 -3.70 6.13 -14.06
C GLU A 24 -4.82 6.34 -15.10
N SER A 25 -4.89 5.51 -16.15
CA SER A 25 -5.90 5.65 -17.21
C SER A 25 -7.28 5.07 -16.84
N TRP A 26 -7.34 4.08 -15.93
CA TRP A 26 -8.61 3.39 -15.61
C TRP A 26 -9.46 4.11 -14.56
N MET A 27 -8.86 4.95 -13.70
CA MET A 27 -9.64 5.68 -12.69
C MET A 27 -10.55 6.74 -13.32
N MET A 28 -10.11 7.43 -14.39
CA MET A 28 -10.93 8.48 -15.01
C MET A 28 -12.12 7.96 -15.84
N GLY A 29 -12.10 6.70 -16.28
CA GLY A 29 -13.22 6.08 -16.97
C GLY A 29 -14.38 5.70 -16.03
N TYR A 30 -14.06 5.29 -14.79
CA TYR A 30 -15.07 4.84 -13.82
C TYR A 30 -15.80 6.00 -13.12
N TYR A 31 -15.17 7.18 -13.01
CA TYR A 31 -15.82 8.37 -12.44
C TYR A 31 -16.76 9.10 -13.41
N LYS A 32 -16.70 8.82 -14.72
CA LYS A 32 -17.65 9.37 -15.69
C LYS A 32 -19.00 8.64 -15.71
N SER A 33 -19.11 7.46 -15.09
CA SER A 33 -20.40 6.78 -14.86
C SER A 33 -20.91 7.06 -13.45
N ALA A 34 -21.00 8.34 -13.08
CA ALA A 34 -21.57 8.86 -11.83
C ALA A 34 -23.10 8.63 -11.68
N ALA A 35 -23.61 7.51 -12.19
CA ALA A 35 -25.00 7.08 -12.08
C ALA A 35 -25.16 5.69 -11.41
N LEU A 36 -24.06 4.97 -11.11
CA LEU A 36 -24.12 3.73 -10.32
C LEU A 36 -24.12 4.04 -8.82
N ARG A 37 -25.32 4.44 -8.41
CA ARG A 37 -25.95 4.55 -7.10
C ARG A 37 -25.37 3.61 -6.00
N PRO A 38 -25.46 3.99 -4.70
CA PRO A 38 -24.98 3.23 -3.51
C PRO A 38 -25.56 1.82 -3.27
N LEU A 39 -26.26 1.20 -4.22
CA LEU A 39 -27.00 -0.05 -4.01
C LEU A 39 -26.11 -1.28 -3.91
N ALA A 40 -24.96 -1.33 -4.59
CA ALA A 40 -24.10 -2.52 -4.59
C ALA A 40 -23.58 -2.85 -3.18
N CYS A 41 -23.22 -1.85 -2.38
CA CYS A 41 -22.84 -2.05 -0.97
C CYS A 41 -24.04 -2.40 -0.07
N ARG A 42 -25.23 -1.85 -0.31
CA ARG A 42 -26.41 -2.08 0.56
C ARG A 42 -26.99 -3.48 0.38
N SER A 43 -27.09 -3.99 -0.86
CA SER A 43 -27.59 -5.33 -1.12
C SER A 43 -26.63 -6.41 -0.65
N PHE A 44 -25.31 -6.24 -0.88
CA PHE A 44 -24.29 -7.14 -0.34
C PHE A 44 -24.32 -7.16 1.19
N ALA A 45 -24.35 -5.98 1.83
CA ALA A 45 -24.43 -5.89 3.29
C ALA A 45 -25.72 -6.51 3.84
N ALA A 46 -26.87 -6.36 3.17
CA ALA A 46 -28.14 -6.90 3.62
C ALA A 46 -28.27 -8.43 3.42
N LEU A 47 -27.67 -8.97 2.35
CA LEU A 47 -27.77 -10.39 1.99
C LEU A 47 -26.58 -11.23 2.47
N ARG A 48 -25.61 -10.62 3.16
CA ARG A 48 -24.45 -11.36 3.65
C ARG A 48 -24.86 -12.40 4.71
N PRO A 49 -24.27 -13.61 4.70
CA PRO A 49 -24.42 -14.55 5.80
C PRO A 49 -23.97 -13.93 7.14
N LYS A 50 -24.56 -14.37 8.26
CA LYS A 50 -24.30 -13.81 9.60
C LYS A 50 -22.82 -13.85 10.01
N TRP A 51 -22.04 -14.78 9.47
CA TRP A 51 -20.60 -14.92 9.73
C TRP A 51 -19.72 -14.01 8.85
N CYS A 52 -20.29 -13.30 7.88
CA CYS A 52 -19.57 -12.32 7.07
C CYS A 52 -19.48 -10.99 7.85
N VAL A 53 -18.32 -10.75 8.45
CA VAL A 53 -18.00 -9.51 9.16
C VAL A 53 -17.60 -8.44 8.14
N LEU A 54 -18.19 -7.25 8.25
CA LEU A 54 -17.81 -6.13 7.40
C LEU A 54 -16.46 -5.56 7.85
N ALA A 55 -15.65 -5.12 6.89
CA ALA A 55 -14.48 -4.30 7.18
C ALA A 55 -14.91 -3.04 7.96
N GLY A 56 -14.34 -2.84 9.15
CA GLY A 56 -14.69 -1.79 10.08
C GLY A 56 -15.45 -2.23 11.35
N ALA A 57 -15.76 -3.53 11.53
CA ALA A 57 -16.19 -4.05 12.83
C ALA A 57 -15.04 -3.91 13.86
N SER A 58 -15.38 -3.83 15.15
CA SER A 58 -14.45 -3.54 16.26
C SER A 58 -13.18 -4.41 16.30
N ASP A 59 -13.25 -5.63 15.74
CA ASP A 59 -12.14 -6.59 15.69
C ASP A 59 -11.46 -6.68 14.31
N THR A 60 -11.80 -5.81 13.37
CA THR A 60 -11.12 -5.76 12.05
C THR A 60 -9.97 -4.77 12.11
N HIS A 61 -8.75 -5.26 12.34
CA HIS A 61 -7.56 -4.45 12.19
C HIS A 61 -7.43 -4.02 10.73
N SER A 62 -7.54 -2.71 10.46
CA SER A 62 -7.29 -2.13 9.14
C SER A 62 -5.79 -2.09 8.87
N VAL A 63 -5.15 -3.26 8.75
CA VAL A 63 -3.74 -3.39 8.37
C VAL A 63 -3.63 -3.34 6.86
N CYS A 64 -2.77 -2.47 6.33
CA CYS A 64 -2.50 -2.45 4.90
C CYS A 64 -1.68 -3.69 4.50
N VAL A 65 -2.24 -4.52 3.63
CA VAL A 65 -1.59 -5.74 3.08
C VAL A 65 -1.06 -5.54 1.66
N CYS A 66 -0.91 -4.29 1.21
CA CYS A 66 -0.43 -4.03 -0.13
C CYS A 66 1.07 -4.33 -0.28
N LYS A 67 1.50 -4.63 -1.50
CA LYS A 67 2.93 -4.86 -1.82
C LYS A 67 3.82 -3.69 -1.40
N TYR A 68 3.30 -2.45 -1.48
CA TYR A 68 4.05 -1.24 -1.14
C TYR A 68 4.39 -1.14 0.36
N HIS A 69 3.55 -1.67 1.26
CA HIS A 69 3.85 -1.74 2.69
C HIS A 69 4.57 -3.04 3.05
N GLN A 70 4.14 -4.16 2.47
CA GLN A 70 4.62 -5.49 2.87
C GLN A 70 6.04 -5.76 2.40
N ASN A 71 6.42 -5.38 1.19
CA ASN A 71 7.77 -5.64 0.68
C ASN A 71 8.87 -4.92 1.45
N PRO A 72 8.83 -3.58 1.66
CA PRO A 72 9.85 -2.91 2.45
C PRO A 72 9.83 -3.38 3.91
N LYS A 73 8.67 -3.78 4.45
CA LYS A 73 8.58 -4.40 5.79
C LYS A 73 9.38 -5.70 5.86
N LEU A 74 9.18 -6.60 4.90
CA LEU A 74 9.90 -7.88 4.84
C LEU A 74 11.41 -7.69 4.64
N MET A 75 11.83 -6.70 3.85
CA MET A 75 13.24 -6.35 3.67
C MET A 75 13.87 -5.85 4.97
N VAL A 76 13.17 -4.94 5.67
CA VAL A 76 13.63 -4.42 6.96
C VAL A 76 13.68 -5.54 7.98
N GLU A 77 12.60 -6.30 8.21
CA GLU A 77 12.58 -7.39 9.20
C GLU A 77 13.66 -8.46 8.99
N ALA A 78 14.12 -8.67 7.75
CA ALA A 78 15.16 -9.63 7.43
C ALA A 78 16.58 -9.15 7.82
N CYS A 79 16.86 -7.85 7.70
CA CYS A 79 18.24 -7.35 7.80
C CYS A 79 18.43 -6.18 8.78
N LEU A 80 17.35 -5.53 9.22
CA LEU A 80 17.37 -4.27 9.96
C LEU A 80 16.31 -4.29 11.08
N LYS A 81 16.64 -3.73 12.24
CA LYS A 81 15.70 -3.61 13.37
C LYS A 81 15.15 -2.19 13.51
N VAL A 82 14.78 -1.58 12.39
CA VAL A 82 14.32 -0.18 12.32
C VAL A 82 12.85 -0.09 11.95
N ASP A 83 12.17 0.99 12.36
CA ASP A 83 10.78 1.22 11.93
C ASP A 83 10.72 1.84 10.53
N LEU A 84 9.72 1.43 9.74
CA LEU A 84 9.52 1.98 8.39
C LEU A 84 9.24 3.48 8.39
N ASN A 85 8.56 4.00 9.42
CA ASN A 85 8.32 5.45 9.49
C ASN A 85 9.61 6.23 9.70
N ASP A 86 10.56 5.68 10.44
CA ASP A 86 11.85 6.33 10.67
C ASP A 86 12.66 6.37 9.37
N LEU A 87 12.63 5.29 8.57
CA LEU A 87 13.22 5.31 7.23
C LEU A 87 12.54 6.32 6.30
N MET A 88 11.21 6.48 6.36
CA MET A 88 10.52 7.52 5.58
C MET A 88 10.98 8.93 5.99
N LYS A 89 11.13 9.20 7.30
CA LYS A 89 11.59 10.51 7.82
C LYS A 89 12.99 10.88 7.32
N LEU A 90 13.85 9.92 7.01
CA LEU A 90 15.17 10.21 6.42
C LEU A 90 15.08 10.77 5.01
N GLY A 91 14.02 10.42 4.27
CA GLY A 91 13.80 10.86 2.90
C GLY A 91 13.02 12.16 2.76
N VAL A 92 12.29 12.60 3.79
CA VAL A 92 11.40 13.77 3.72
C VAL A 92 11.63 14.76 4.86
N CYS A 93 11.45 16.05 4.59
CA CYS A 93 11.54 17.07 5.64
C CYS A 93 10.37 17.01 6.64
N SER A 94 9.19 16.57 6.18
CA SER A 94 7.99 16.46 7.01
C SER A 94 7.07 15.38 6.47
N ILE A 95 6.56 14.52 7.35
CA ILE A 95 5.65 13.42 7.02
C ILE A 95 4.19 13.86 6.81
N ASP A 96 3.84 15.06 7.27
CA ASP A 96 2.49 15.62 7.14
C ASP A 96 2.36 16.59 5.96
N ASN A 97 3.49 16.98 5.35
CA ASN A 97 3.51 17.87 4.21
C ASN A 97 3.34 17.08 2.90
N GLU A 98 2.27 17.39 2.15
CA GLU A 98 1.99 16.80 0.84
C GLU A 98 3.17 16.89 -0.13
N SER A 99 3.76 18.08 -0.27
CA SER A 99 4.83 18.31 -1.24
C SER A 99 6.09 17.51 -0.91
N CYS A 100 6.36 17.29 0.38
CA CYS A 100 7.45 16.43 0.83
C CYS A 100 7.14 14.96 0.53
N MET A 101 5.98 14.47 0.96
CA MET A 101 5.60 13.06 0.83
C MET A 101 5.39 12.62 -0.64
N MET A 102 4.95 13.54 -1.49
CA MET A 102 4.78 13.31 -2.92
C MET A 102 6.09 13.46 -3.72
N GLY A 103 7.14 14.02 -3.10
CA GLY A 103 8.43 14.26 -3.74
C GLY A 103 8.45 15.45 -4.69
N TYR A 104 7.53 16.41 -4.52
CA TYR A 104 7.54 17.69 -5.25
C TYR A 104 8.59 18.66 -4.69
N TYR A 105 8.94 18.51 -3.42
CA TYR A 105 9.92 19.36 -2.76
C TYR A 105 11.35 18.93 -3.09
N LYS A 106 12.07 19.76 -3.86
CA LYS A 106 13.43 19.45 -4.35
C LYS A 106 14.52 19.44 -3.27
N LYS A 107 14.27 20.01 -2.09
CA LYS A 107 15.28 20.06 -1.00
C LYS A 107 15.19 18.88 -0.03
N CYS A 108 14.20 17.98 -0.19
CA CYS A 108 14.17 16.74 0.58
C CYS A 108 15.41 15.90 0.24
N SER A 109 16.02 15.26 1.25
CA SER A 109 17.12 14.30 1.04
C SER A 109 16.71 13.14 0.14
N GLY A 110 15.41 12.82 0.11
CA GLY A 110 14.81 11.84 -0.78
C GLY A 110 15.47 10.48 -0.64
N ARG A 111 15.72 9.86 -1.79
CA ARG A 111 16.42 8.57 -1.87
C ARG A 111 17.82 8.61 -1.24
N ASN A 112 18.55 9.71 -1.44
CA ASN A 112 19.95 9.81 -1.03
C ASN A 112 20.10 9.82 0.50
N GLY A 113 19.18 10.46 1.21
CA GLY A 113 19.18 10.44 2.69
C GLY A 113 19.02 9.03 3.25
N ILE A 114 18.17 8.22 2.62
CA ILE A 114 17.94 6.83 3.01
C ILE A 114 19.17 5.97 2.68
N VAL A 115 19.71 6.09 1.46
CA VAL A 115 20.91 5.34 1.04
C VAL A 115 22.11 5.67 1.94
N MET A 116 22.30 6.94 2.30
CA MET A 116 23.40 7.36 3.17
C MET A 116 23.30 6.71 4.56
N TYR A 117 22.10 6.69 5.14
CA TYR A 117 21.85 6.03 6.41
C TYR A 117 22.10 4.52 6.33
N LEU A 118 21.55 3.85 5.30
CA LEU A 118 21.69 2.40 5.14
C LEU A 118 23.15 1.96 4.96
N ASN A 119 23.97 2.76 4.26
CA ASN A 119 25.41 2.49 4.13
C ASN A 119 26.18 2.63 5.46
N GLN A 120 25.63 3.39 6.41
CA GLN A 120 26.22 3.60 7.74
C GLN A 120 25.63 2.66 8.81
N CYS A 121 24.64 1.82 8.46
CA CYS A 121 24.10 0.84 9.39
C CYS A 121 25.11 -0.28 9.67
N GLU A 122 25.41 -0.48 10.95
CA GLU A 122 26.30 -1.55 11.43
C GLU A 122 25.73 -2.94 11.11
N GLU A 123 24.41 -3.10 11.13
CA GLU A 123 23.76 -4.36 10.78
C GLU A 123 24.01 -4.79 9.33
N LEU A 124 24.37 -3.85 8.45
CA LEU A 124 24.69 -4.10 7.05
C LEU A 124 26.20 -4.05 6.77
N SER A 125 27.06 -3.71 7.73
CA SER A 125 28.49 -3.51 7.45
C SER A 125 29.21 -4.80 7.09
N GLU A 126 28.86 -5.91 7.76
CA GLU A 126 29.52 -7.22 7.61
C GLU A 126 28.79 -8.18 6.66
N ILE A 127 27.63 -7.77 6.13
CA ILE A 127 26.80 -8.61 5.24
C ILE A 127 27.13 -8.26 3.79
N GLU A 128 27.71 -9.20 3.05
CA GLU A 128 27.98 -9.05 1.61
C GLU A 128 26.70 -9.26 0.78
N ASP A 129 25.92 -10.31 1.12
CA ASP A 129 24.68 -10.68 0.43
C ASP A 129 23.49 -10.68 1.40
N ASN A 130 22.41 -10.00 1.02
CA ASN A 130 21.21 -9.83 1.83
C ASN A 130 20.07 -10.73 1.33
N GLY A 131 19.69 -11.71 2.15
CA GLY A 131 18.56 -12.60 1.89
C GLY A 131 17.25 -12.10 2.52
N TYR A 132 16.21 -11.89 1.72
CA TYR A 132 14.90 -11.44 2.18
C TYR A 132 13.74 -12.02 1.35
N LYS A 133 12.50 -11.78 1.78
CA LYS A 133 11.29 -12.21 1.04
C LYS A 133 10.60 -11.01 0.41
N GLN A 134 10.03 -11.21 -0.78
CA GLN A 134 9.30 -10.15 -1.49
C GLN A 134 8.08 -10.70 -2.24
N TRP A 135 6.98 -9.95 -2.21
CA TRP A 135 5.83 -10.22 -3.07
C TRP A 135 6.09 -9.72 -4.48
N ILE A 136 5.99 -10.63 -5.44
CA ILE A 136 6.06 -10.34 -6.88
C ILE A 136 4.69 -10.56 -7.48
N SER A 137 4.19 -9.56 -8.21
CA SER A 137 2.91 -9.63 -8.91
C SER A 137 3.17 -9.84 -10.40
N THR A 138 3.36 -11.10 -10.81
CA THR A 138 3.16 -11.53 -12.21
C THR A 138 1.69 -11.96 -12.39
N ASP A 139 1.33 -12.78 -13.39
CA ASP A 139 -0.03 -13.31 -13.60
C ASP A 139 -0.70 -13.82 -12.31
N ARG A 140 0.10 -14.30 -11.35
CA ARG A 140 -0.30 -14.60 -9.97
C ARG A 140 0.66 -13.94 -8.99
N THR A 141 0.15 -13.43 -7.87
CA THR A 141 0.97 -12.90 -6.78
C THR A 141 1.66 -14.04 -6.03
N LYS A 142 2.99 -14.00 -5.92
CA LYS A 142 3.79 -15.02 -5.21
C LYS A 142 4.79 -14.34 -4.28
N LEU A 143 5.00 -14.96 -3.11
CA LEU A 143 6.08 -14.59 -2.20
C LEU A 143 7.33 -15.36 -2.59
N MET A 144 8.42 -14.66 -2.88
CA MET A 144 9.69 -15.24 -3.28
C MET A 144 10.79 -14.86 -2.30
N SER A 145 11.75 -15.76 -2.10
CA SER A 145 13.01 -15.46 -1.43
C SER A 145 14.02 -14.95 -2.46
N ILE A 146 14.65 -13.81 -2.16
CA ILE A 146 15.64 -13.15 -2.99
C ILE A 146 16.91 -13.03 -2.15
N THR A 147 18.06 -13.25 -2.77
CA THR A 147 19.37 -12.93 -2.20
C THR A 147 20.06 -12.04 -3.22
N GLU A 148 20.48 -10.85 -2.80
CA GLU A 148 21.17 -9.89 -3.66
C GLU A 148 22.33 -9.24 -2.91
N PRO A 149 23.34 -8.71 -3.63
CA PRO A 149 24.46 -8.00 -3.01
C PRO A 149 23.98 -6.81 -2.18
N LYS A 150 24.73 -6.45 -1.15
CA LYS A 150 24.45 -5.32 -0.25
C LYS A 150 24.09 -4.04 -0.99
N GLU A 151 24.84 -3.71 -2.04
CA GLU A 151 24.67 -2.48 -2.82
C GLU A 151 23.30 -2.46 -3.50
N ASP A 152 22.91 -3.57 -4.13
CA ASP A 152 21.61 -3.75 -4.77
C ASP A 152 20.47 -3.74 -3.74
N PHE A 153 20.68 -4.38 -2.59
CA PHE A 153 19.72 -4.39 -1.49
C PHE A 153 19.43 -2.98 -0.96
N ILE A 154 20.47 -2.20 -0.71
CA ILE A 154 20.35 -0.81 -0.26
C ILE A 154 19.63 0.01 -1.33
N ASP A 155 19.98 -0.20 -2.60
CA ASP A 155 19.39 0.53 -3.72
C ASP A 155 17.87 0.27 -3.84
N ASN A 156 17.51 -1.01 -3.78
CA ASN A 156 16.15 -1.49 -3.87
C ASN A 156 15.32 -1.05 -2.65
N LEU A 157 15.83 -1.22 -1.43
CA LEU A 157 15.15 -0.81 -0.21
C LEU A 157 14.86 0.69 -0.23
N ALA A 158 15.85 1.53 -0.53
CA ALA A 158 15.68 2.97 -0.60
C ALA A 158 14.61 3.37 -1.64
N THR A 159 14.60 2.70 -2.79
CA THR A 159 13.59 2.91 -3.84
C THR A 159 12.19 2.51 -3.37
N GLN A 160 12.04 1.41 -2.64
CA GLN A 160 10.76 0.97 -2.09
C GLN A 160 10.27 1.90 -0.97
N ILE A 161 11.15 2.40 -0.12
CA ILE A 161 10.79 3.40 0.91
C ILE A 161 10.26 4.68 0.27
N VAL A 162 10.91 5.20 -0.79
CA VAL A 162 10.41 6.41 -1.49
C VAL A 162 9.02 6.18 -2.10
N LYS A 163 8.75 4.99 -2.65
CA LYS A 163 7.41 4.61 -3.15
C LYS A 163 6.40 4.50 -2.01
N LEU A 164 6.80 3.89 -0.89
CA LEU A 164 6.00 3.75 0.32
C LEU A 164 5.61 5.12 0.89
N THR A 165 6.52 6.10 0.91
CA THR A 165 6.24 7.47 1.37
C THR A 165 5.01 8.06 0.67
N ARG A 166 5.00 8.03 -0.67
CA ARG A 166 3.86 8.52 -1.46
C ARG A 166 2.59 7.74 -1.16
N HIS A 167 2.71 6.41 -1.15
CA HIS A 167 1.57 5.53 -0.93
C HIS A 167 0.94 5.73 0.45
N SER A 168 1.75 5.86 1.49
CA SER A 168 1.34 6.13 2.88
C SER A 168 0.56 7.44 2.97
N TYR A 169 1.07 8.52 2.36
CA TYR A 169 0.38 9.81 2.35
C TYR A 169 -0.97 9.75 1.64
N VAL A 170 -1.03 9.14 0.45
CA VAL A 170 -2.27 9.00 -0.32
C VAL A 170 -3.29 8.16 0.46
N ALA A 171 -2.88 7.03 1.04
CA ALA A 171 -3.76 6.17 1.83
C ALA A 171 -4.32 6.89 3.07
N LYS A 172 -3.48 7.67 3.78
CA LYS A 172 -3.88 8.51 4.92
C LYS A 172 -4.89 9.58 4.49
N SER A 173 -4.61 10.27 3.39
CA SER A 173 -5.47 11.33 2.84
C SER A 173 -6.83 10.81 2.39
N GLN A 174 -6.85 9.67 1.68
CA GLN A 174 -8.08 9.00 1.25
C GLN A 174 -8.90 8.54 2.45
N SER A 175 -8.26 7.93 3.45
CA SER A 175 -8.92 7.48 4.68
C SER A 175 -9.54 8.64 5.45
N TYR A 176 -8.84 9.77 5.54
CA TYR A 176 -9.35 10.98 6.17
C TYR A 176 -10.56 11.54 5.42
N TYR A 177 -10.47 11.67 4.10
CA TYR A 177 -11.57 12.18 3.27
C TYR A 177 -12.82 11.29 3.36
N MET A 178 -12.65 9.97 3.32
CA MET A 178 -13.75 9.02 3.44
C MET A 178 -14.45 9.13 4.81
N LYS A 179 -13.68 9.25 5.91
CA LYS A 179 -14.24 9.49 7.25
C LYS A 179 -15.03 10.80 7.32
N LYS A 180 -14.50 11.87 6.71
CA LYS A 180 -15.18 13.16 6.64
C LYS A 180 -16.53 13.07 5.93
N ILE A 181 -16.58 12.39 4.77
CA ILE A 181 -17.83 12.17 4.03
C ILE A 181 -18.80 11.33 4.84
N LYS A 182 -18.33 10.23 5.45
CA LYS A 182 -19.17 9.33 6.25
C LYS A 182 -19.87 10.11 7.37
N ASN A 183 -19.10 10.90 8.14
CA ASN A 183 -19.65 11.69 9.23
C ASN A 183 -20.69 12.71 8.73
N TYR A 184 -20.46 13.36 7.59
CA TYR A 184 -21.42 14.31 7.00
C TYR A 184 -22.80 13.67 6.73
N TYR A 185 -22.84 12.44 6.23
CA TYR A 185 -24.09 11.72 5.93
C TYR A 185 -24.69 10.97 7.13
N GLU A 186 -23.95 10.78 8.23
CA GLU A 186 -24.48 10.19 9.47
C GLU A 186 -25.13 11.24 10.37
N THR A 187 -24.72 12.51 10.26
CA THR A 187 -25.25 13.62 11.05
C THR A 187 -26.34 14.45 10.36
N GLY A 188 -26.60 14.23 9.07
CA GLY A 188 -27.60 14.94 8.26
C GLY A 188 -28.65 14.00 7.71
#